data_AF-A0AAD2DH42-F1
#
_entry.id   AF-A0AAD2DH42-F1
#
_cell.length_a   1.000
_cell.length_b   1.000
_cell.length_c   1.000
_cell.angle_alpha   90.00
_cell.angle_beta   90.00
_cell.angle_gamma   90.00
#
_symmetry.space_group_name_H-M   'P 1'
#
loop_
_entity.id
_entity.type
_entity.pdbx_description
1 polymer ?
#
loop_
_entity_poly.entity_id
_entity_poly.type
_entity_poly.pdbx_seq_one_letter_code
_entity_poly.pdbx_strand_id
1 'polypeptide(L)' 'MVVALVTLVDNAYTPIAIFNVLFVQYKLDKSAYVRYVNFLNEKEDNQLFVGKRIESAKGDITISNMIIASYSRNF' A
#
# COMPACT_ATOMS: atom_id res chain seq x y z
N MET A 1 11.02 42.20 28.65
CA MET A 1 11.51 42.04 27.26
C MET A 1 11.71 40.57 26.88
N VAL A 2 12.43 39.78 27.69
CA VAL A 2 12.70 38.34 27.42
C VAL A 2 11.43 37.49 27.27
N VAL A 3 10.44 37.64 28.14
CA VAL A 3 9.18 36.87 28.07
C VAL A 3 8.45 37.07 26.74
N ALA A 4 8.38 38.30 26.23
CA ALA A 4 7.72 38.59 24.96
C ALA A 4 8.43 37.93 23.76
N LEU A 5 9.76 37.82 23.79
CA LEU A 5 10.54 37.14 22.76
C LEU A 5 10.34 35.62 22.81
N VAL A 6 10.33 35.02 24.00
CA VAL A 6 10.08 33.59 24.19
C VAL A 6 8.69 33.22 23.68
N THR A 7 7.67 33.99 24.05
CA THR A 7 6.29 33.78 23.58
C THR A 7 6.16 33.95 22.06
N LEU A 8 6.92 34.85 21.43
CA LEU A 8 6.92 35.02 19.98
C LEU A 8 7.52 33.79 19.28
N VAL A 9 8.63 33.25 19.79
CA VAL A 9 9.27 32.05 19.26
C VAL A 9 8.34 30.84 19.40
N ASP A 10 7.70 30.66 20.56
CA ASP A 10 6.75 29.56 20.80
C ASP A 10 5.55 29.63 19.84
N ASN A 11 4.99 30.83 19.64
CA ASN A 11 3.87 31.06 18.73
C ASN A 11 4.24 30.89 17.26
N ALA A 12 5.50 31.14 16.88
CA ALA A 12 5.98 30.93 15.51
C ALA A 12 6.33 29.45 15.26
N TYR A 13 6.90 28.76 16.24
CA TYR A 13 7.39 27.39 16.07
C TYR A 13 6.27 26.34 16.13
N THR A 14 5.27 26.55 17.00
CA THR A 14 4.13 25.64 17.15
C THR A 14 3.40 25.33 15.83
N PRO A 15 2.95 26.32 15.01
CA PRO A 15 2.27 26.03 13.76
C PRO A 15 3.17 25.34 12.73
N ILE A 16 4.48 25.63 12.73
CA ILE A 16 5.46 24.98 11.84
C ILE A 16 5.58 23.49 12.18
N ALA A 17 5.68 23.15 13.47
CA ALA A 17 5.74 21.76 13.91
C ALA A 17 4.43 21.01 13.59
N ILE A 18 3.28 21.64 13.81
CA ILE A 18 1.97 21.08 13.46
C ILE A 18 1.89 20.80 11.95
N PHE A 19 2.26 21.78 11.12
CA PHE A 19 2.24 21.63 9.67
C PHE A 19 3.14 20.48 9.20
N ASN A 20 4.36 20.38 9.73
CA ASN A 20 5.29 19.31 9.33
C ASN A 20 4.73 17.91 9.60
N VAL A 21 4.12 17.71 10.77
CA VAL A 21 3.48 16.42 11.12
C VAL A 21 2.32 16.14 10.15
N LEU A 22 1.44 17.10 9.92
CA LEU A 22 0.31 16.96 8.99
C LEU A 22 0.77 16.67 7.56
N PHE A 23 1.85 17.32 7.11
CA PHE A 23 2.37 17.16 5.77
C PHE A 23 2.97 15.77 5.52
N VAL A 24 3.71 15.23 6.50
CA VAL A 24 4.22 13.85 6.43
C VAL A 24 3.07 12.86 6.46
N GLN A 25 2.09 13.05 7.35
CA GLN A 25 0.91 12.19 7.41
C GLN A 25 0.15 12.17 6.08
N TYR A 26 -0.12 13.35 5.51
CA TYR A 26 -0.76 13.47 4.20
C TYR A 26 -0.01 12.69 3.10
N LYS A 27 1.32 12.73 3.08
CA LYS A 27 2.11 11.98 2.10
C LYS A 27 1.97 10.47 2.27
N LEU A 28 1.97 9.99 3.52
CA LEU A 28 1.76 8.57 3.83
C LEU A 28 0.35 8.13 3.40
N ASP A 29 -0.66 8.92 3.74
CA ASP A 29 -2.06 8.65 3.40
C ASP A 29 -2.26 8.64 1.88
N LYS A 30 -1.66 9.59 1.16
CA LYS A 30 -1.70 9.63 -0.31
C LYS A 30 -1.06 8.38 -0.92
N SER A 31 0.07 7.93 -0.38
CA SER A 31 0.74 6.70 -0.85
C SER A 31 -0.13 5.46 -0.61
N ALA A 32 -0.75 5.35 0.57
CA ALA A 32 -1.67 4.28 0.89
C ALA A 32 -2.91 4.29 -0.01
N TYR A 33 -3.49 5.47 -0.25
CA TYR A 33 -4.64 5.64 -1.14
C TYR A 33 -4.32 5.21 -2.57
N VAL A 34 -3.17 5.61 -3.12
CA VAL A 34 -2.75 5.19 -4.46
C VAL A 34 -2.61 3.67 -4.55
N ARG A 35 -1.99 3.03 -3.54
CA ARG A 35 -1.90 1.56 -3.49
C ARG A 35 -3.27 0.90 -3.46
N TYR A 36 -4.20 1.45 -2.66
CA TYR A 36 -5.55 0.94 -2.53
C TYR A 36 -6.33 1.04 -3.85
N VAL A 37 -6.30 2.19 -4.50
CA VAL A 37 -6.98 2.40 -5.79
C VAL A 37 -6.38 1.52 -6.88
N ASN A 38 -5.04 1.39 -6.91
CA ASN A 38 -4.39 0.50 -7.87
C ASN A 38 -4.83 -0.96 -7.68
N PHE A 39 -4.91 -1.44 -6.44
CA PHE A 39 -5.42 -2.78 -6.14
C PHE A 39 -6.86 -2.98 -6.63
N LEU A 40 -7.75 -2.02 -6.39
CA LEU A 40 -9.14 -2.12 -6.86
C LEU A 40 -9.25 -2.07 -8.39
N ASN A 41 -8.33 -1.37 -9.05
CA ASN A 41 -8.28 -1.27 -10.50
C ASN A 41 -7.47 -2.39 -11.17
N GLU A 42 -6.90 -3.33 -10.39
CA GLU A 42 -6.30 -4.53 -10.96
C GLU A 42 -7.37 -5.27 -11.77
N LYS A 43 -6.97 -5.83 -12.91
CA LYS A 43 -7.90 -6.53 -13.79
C LYS A 43 -8.49 -7.71 -13.05
N GLU A 44 -9.82 -7.83 -13.05
CA GLU A 44 -10.47 -9.04 -12.58
C GLU A 44 -9.96 -10.24 -13.40
N ASP A 45 -9.58 -11.30 -12.69
CA ASP A 45 -9.21 -12.55 -13.34
C ASP A 45 -10.50 -13.22 -13.84
N ASN A 46 -10.83 -12.97 -15.11
CA ASN A 46 -11.99 -13.54 -15.77
C ASN A 46 -12.04 -15.08 -15.68
N GLN A 47 -10.92 -15.78 -15.46
CA GLN A 47 -10.92 -17.24 -15.28
C GLN A 47 -11.49 -17.69 -13.94
N LEU A 48 -11.59 -16.80 -12.94
CA LEU A 48 -12.32 -17.07 -11.69
C LEU A 48 -13.83 -17.20 -11.93
N PHE A 49 -14.36 -16.49 -12.93
CA PHE A 49 -15.79 -16.47 -13.25
C PHE A 49 -16.14 -17.31 -14.48
N VAL A 50 -15.15 -17.59 -15.34
CA VAL A 50 -15.31 -18.35 -16.58
C VAL A 50 -14.36 -19.54 -16.56
N GLY A 51 -14.91 -20.72 -16.29
CA GLY A 51 -14.19 -21.99 -16.32
C GLY A 51 -14.84 -23.00 -17.28
N LYS A 52 -14.03 -23.82 -17.96
CA LYS A 52 -14.51 -25.01 -18.67
C LYS A 52 -14.51 -26.20 -17.71
N ARG A 53 -15.65 -26.87 -17.58
CA ARG A 53 -15.74 -28.13 -16.84
C ARG A 53 -14.94 -29.21 -17.58
N ILE A 54 -13.93 -29.76 -16.93
CA ILE A 54 -13.20 -30.93 -17.44
C ILE A 54 -14.06 -32.16 -17.12
N GLU A 55 -14.62 -32.81 -18.15
CA GLU A 55 -15.55 -33.93 -17.98
C GLU A 55 -14.87 -35.23 -17.56
N SER A 56 -13.63 -35.45 -17.99
CA SER A 56 -12.76 -36.50 -17.46
C SER A 56 -11.30 -36.14 -17.73
N ALA A 57 -10.45 -36.27 -16.72
CA ALA A 57 -9.00 -36.24 -16.88
C ALA A 57 -8.48 -37.66 -16.64
N LYS A 58 -7.87 -38.28 -17.65
CA LYS A 58 -7.14 -39.54 -17.52
C LYS A 58 -5.67 -39.30 -17.87
N GLY A 59 -4.80 -39.47 -16.89
CA GLY A 59 -3.36 -39.29 -17.00
C GLY A 59 -2.74 -39.10 -15.62
N ASP A 60 -1.47 -39.47 -15.46
CA ASP A 60 -0.73 -39.25 -14.21
C ASP A 60 -0.28 -37.80 -14.11
N ILE A 61 -0.64 -37.11 -13.02
CA ILE A 61 -0.15 -35.77 -12.72
C ILE A 61 1.25 -35.92 -12.13
N THR A 62 2.28 -35.58 -12.91
CA THR A 62 3.66 -35.57 -12.43
C THR A 62 4.14 -34.13 -12.33
N ILE A 63 4.53 -33.71 -11.14
CA ILE A 63 5.14 -32.40 -10.90
C ILE A 63 6.64 -32.67 -10.67
N SER A 64 7.48 -32.18 -11.58
CA SER A 64 8.93 -32.32 -11.50
C SER A 64 9.59 -30.95 -11.45
N ASN A 65 10.50 -30.75 -10.49
CA ASN A 65 11.32 -29.55 -10.32
C ASN A 65 10.53 -28.24 -10.18
N MET A 66 9.48 -28.22 -9.37
CA MET A 66 8.74 -26.98 -9.09
C MET A 66 9.43 -26.16 -8.00
N ILE A 67 9.76 -24.90 -8.31
CA ILE A 67 10.25 -23.92 -7.35
C ILE A 67 9.21 -22.80 -7.28
N ILE A 68 8.58 -22.64 -6.12
CA ILE A 68 7.68 -21.52 -5.86
C ILE A 68 8.47 -20.45 -5.09
N ALA A 69 8.61 -19.27 -5.68
CA ALA A 69 9.15 -18.11 -5.01
C ALA A 69 7.99 -17.17 -4.65
N SER A 70 7.68 -17.08 -3.35
CA SER A 70 6.77 -16.05 -2.84
C SER A 70 7.56 -14.74 -2.70
N TYR A 71 7.24 -13.77 -3.54
CA TYR A 71 7.80 -12.42 -3.42
C TYR A 71 7.19 -11.73 -2.20
N SER A 72 7.90 -11.76 -1.07
CA SER A 72 7.66 -10.81 0.02
C SER A 72 8.10 -9.42 -0.46
N ARG A 73 7.14 -8.61 -0.88
CA ARG A 73 7.38 -7.20 -1.20
C ARG A 73 7.56 -6.49 0.14
N ASN A 74 8.81 -6.28 0.55
CA ASN A 74 9.12 -5.50 1.75
C ASN A 74 8.54 -4.09 1.57
N PHE A 75 7.63 -3.74 2.47
CA PHE A 75 6.97 -2.43 2.52
C PHE A 75 7.92 -1.34 3.03
#